data_AF-A0A7J5ENV7-F1
#
_entry.id   AF-A0A7J5ENV7-F1
#
_cell.length_a   1.000
_cell.length_b   1.000
_cell.length_c   1.000
_cell.angle_alpha   90.00
_cell.angle_beta   90.00
_cell.angle_gamma   90.00
#
_symmetry.space_group_name_H-M   'P 1'
#
loop_
_entity.id
_entity.type
_entity.pdbx_description
1 polymer ?
#
loop_
_entity_poly.entity_id
_entity_poly.type
_entity_poly.pdbx_seq_one_letter_code
_entity_poly.pdbx_strand_id
1 'polypeptide(L)'
;MVRFYSNAMARIWHSTITAIAALLCLSAESGAEQFCTRVVGIDTCTSTVYVESTSMLSVQDTIIVYQSQGAITNSDGDLIGLGHAGEWSIHTVAMISQHTIVLRPNVPYYDTEGSVQVCRVLGGSVVRITSNLNVLPFADGVGGICSIVADTVELGAIIDAAGRGFRGGWGSLNSYDTCVQETSNTWLSGIGGGKGVGLSTEDERFNAGRGNRDIGGGGGNARNAGGGGGGSVAGRGGNGGFQTSEFGSLPLGGHGGTSVLFHSTHRVFLGGGG
;
A
#
# COMPACT_ATOMS: atom_id res chain seq x y z
N MET A 1 76.63 23.43 14.81
CA MET A 1 75.34 22.94 15.33
C MET A 1 75.25 21.47 14.97
N VAL A 2 75.54 20.62 15.97
CA VAL A 2 75.43 19.15 16.12
C VAL A 2 75.00 18.35 14.87
N ARG A 3 75.94 17.61 14.22
CA ARG A 3 76.17 16.12 14.21
C ARG A 3 75.02 15.30 13.57
N PHE A 4 75.19 14.20 12.83
CA PHE A 4 76.26 13.49 12.10
C PHE A 4 75.55 12.44 11.19
N TYR A 5 76.20 12.09 10.09
CA TYR A 5 76.03 10.98 9.12
C TYR A 5 75.51 9.62 9.63
N SER A 6 74.80 8.84 8.78
CA SER A 6 75.38 7.68 8.05
C SER A 6 74.34 6.82 7.29
N ASN A 7 74.76 6.29 6.14
CA ASN A 7 74.07 5.36 5.25
C ASN A 7 73.80 3.98 5.87
N ALA A 8 72.71 3.28 5.47
CA ALA A 8 72.71 1.83 5.28
C ALA A 8 71.47 1.34 4.49
N MET A 9 71.74 0.46 3.51
CA MET A 9 70.78 -0.38 2.80
C MET A 9 70.02 -1.32 3.75
N ALA A 10 68.75 -1.63 3.46
CA ALA A 10 68.15 -2.92 3.85
C ALA A 10 66.97 -3.28 2.94
N ARG A 11 67.05 -4.51 2.42
CA ARG A 11 66.10 -5.20 1.54
C ARG A 11 65.08 -5.95 2.41
N ILE A 12 63.85 -6.06 1.89
CA ILE A 12 62.82 -7.10 2.16
C ILE A 12 62.09 -6.94 3.51
N TRP A 13 60.75 -6.95 3.48
CA TRP A 13 59.87 -7.96 4.10
C TRP A 13 58.41 -7.65 3.75
N HIS A 14 57.68 -8.66 3.28
CA HIS A 14 56.22 -8.66 3.17
C HIS A 14 55.60 -8.41 4.55
N SER A 15 54.60 -7.54 4.67
CA SER A 15 53.57 -7.67 5.70
C SER A 15 52.37 -6.74 5.48
N THR A 16 51.20 -7.37 5.49
CA THR A 16 49.93 -6.92 6.06
C THR A 16 49.20 -5.73 5.42
N ILE A 17 48.23 -6.13 4.59
CA ILE A 17 46.86 -5.61 4.52
C ILE A 17 46.52 -4.77 5.76
N THR A 18 46.38 -3.46 5.57
CA THR A 18 45.56 -2.62 6.44
C THR A 18 44.47 -2.04 5.56
N ALA A 19 43.46 -2.86 5.27
CA ALA A 19 42.19 -2.33 4.80
C ALA A 19 41.62 -1.55 5.98
N ILE A 20 41.72 -0.23 5.92
CA ILE A 20 40.92 0.67 6.75
C ILE A 20 39.48 0.32 6.42
N ALA A 21 38.83 -0.43 7.32
CA ALA A 21 37.39 -0.55 7.34
C ALA A 21 36.87 0.85 7.64
N ALA A 22 36.66 1.64 6.58
CA ALA A 22 35.75 2.76 6.64
C ALA A 22 34.44 2.18 7.14
N LEU A 23 34.03 2.59 8.33
CA LEU A 23 32.70 2.39 8.85
C LEU A 23 31.77 3.05 7.83
N LEU A 24 31.32 2.27 6.84
CA LEU A 24 30.25 2.67 5.95
C LEU A 24 29.04 2.85 6.84
N CYS A 25 28.80 4.09 7.28
CA CYS A 25 27.48 4.51 7.65
C CYS A 25 26.62 4.18 6.43
N LEU A 26 25.80 3.14 6.55
CA LEU A 26 24.94 2.65 5.47
C LEU A 26 23.92 3.75 5.18
N SER A 27 24.29 4.72 4.35
CA SER A 27 23.34 5.69 3.81
C SER A 27 22.64 5.03 2.65
N ALA A 28 21.39 4.62 2.87
CA ALA A 28 20.51 4.28 1.77
C ALA A 28 20.20 5.59 1.01
N GLU A 29 20.77 5.73 -0.19
CA GLU A 29 20.36 6.77 -1.13
C GLU A 29 19.13 6.26 -1.89
N SER A 30 17.98 6.92 -1.73
CA SER A 30 16.80 6.55 -2.51
C SER A 30 16.86 7.20 -3.90
N GLY A 31 17.45 6.46 -4.83
CA GLY A 31 17.23 6.59 -6.27
C GLY A 31 16.14 5.65 -6.81
N ALA A 32 15.49 4.88 -5.95
CA ALA A 32 14.77 3.66 -6.34
C ALA A 32 13.27 3.70 -6.00
N GLU A 33 12.48 3.12 -6.90
CA GLU A 33 11.08 2.76 -6.71
C GLU A 33 10.89 1.86 -5.48
N GLN A 34 9.78 2.04 -4.77
CA GLN A 34 9.38 1.12 -3.71
C GLN A 34 9.10 -0.26 -4.31
N PHE A 35 9.75 -1.31 -3.81
CA PHE A 35 9.42 -2.67 -4.21
C PHE A 35 8.33 -3.27 -3.32
N CYS A 36 7.30 -3.81 -3.96
CA CYS A 36 6.29 -4.65 -3.35
C CYS A 36 5.99 -5.87 -4.25
N THR A 37 5.65 -7.00 -3.66
CA THR A 37 5.25 -8.23 -4.36
C THR A 37 4.05 -8.85 -3.66
N ARG A 38 3.14 -9.45 -4.43
CA ARG A 38 2.02 -10.21 -3.87
C ARG A 38 2.52 -11.43 -3.12
N VAL A 39 1.86 -11.74 -2.00
CA VAL A 39 2.00 -13.00 -1.28
C VAL A 39 0.87 -13.93 -1.73
N VAL A 40 1.25 -15.11 -2.22
CA VAL A 40 0.32 -16.14 -2.72
C VAL A 40 0.13 -17.29 -1.73
N GLY A 41 0.89 -17.31 -0.64
CA GLY A 41 0.75 -18.29 0.44
C GLY A 41 1.65 -17.99 1.63
N ILE A 42 1.29 -18.49 2.81
CA ILE A 42 2.05 -18.36 4.04
C ILE A 42 2.06 -19.68 4.81
N ASP A 43 3.23 -20.08 5.28
CA ASP A 43 3.41 -21.15 6.27
C ASP A 43 3.97 -20.56 7.57
N THR A 44 3.11 -20.42 8.57
CA THR A 44 3.44 -19.85 9.88
C THR A 44 4.31 -20.77 10.74
N CYS A 45 4.34 -22.09 10.46
CA CYS A 45 5.14 -23.05 11.20
C CYS A 45 6.63 -22.92 10.84
N THR A 46 6.91 -22.65 9.57
CA THR A 46 8.29 -22.45 9.07
C THR A 46 8.65 -20.98 8.88
N SER A 47 7.72 -20.07 9.15
CA SER A 47 7.83 -18.63 8.89
C SER A 47 8.19 -18.31 7.43
N THR A 48 7.50 -18.99 6.51
CA THR A 48 7.74 -18.90 5.07
C THR A 48 6.61 -18.14 4.39
N VAL A 49 6.96 -17.21 3.50
CA VAL A 49 6.02 -16.55 2.58
C VAL A 49 6.36 -16.92 1.15
N TYR A 50 5.33 -17.23 0.36
CA TYR A 50 5.43 -17.49 -1.07
C TYR A 50 4.99 -16.25 -1.83
N VAL A 51 5.81 -15.76 -2.75
CA VAL A 51 5.60 -14.48 -3.44
C VAL A 51 5.73 -14.60 -4.95
N GLU A 52 5.12 -13.67 -5.69
CA GLU A 52 5.23 -13.63 -7.16
C GLU A 52 6.64 -13.25 -7.66
N SER A 53 7.41 -12.46 -6.90
CA SER A 53 8.78 -12.09 -7.27
C SER A 53 9.65 -11.79 -6.05
N THR A 54 10.93 -12.15 -6.14
CA THR A 54 11.98 -11.79 -5.16
C THR A 54 13.07 -10.92 -5.77
N SER A 55 12.88 -10.46 -7.01
CA SER A 55 13.90 -9.83 -7.86
C SER A 55 14.61 -8.62 -7.26
N MET A 56 13.95 -7.89 -6.35
CA MET A 56 14.51 -6.70 -5.68
C MET A 56 14.68 -6.87 -4.16
N LEU A 57 14.71 -8.12 -3.69
CA LEU A 57 14.96 -8.47 -2.30
C LEU A 57 16.30 -9.19 -2.15
N SER A 58 16.96 -8.94 -1.03
CA SER A 58 18.18 -9.62 -0.60
C SER A 58 18.01 -10.23 0.79
N VAL A 59 18.80 -11.24 1.10
CA VAL A 59 18.92 -11.73 2.48
C VAL A 59 19.42 -10.58 3.36
N GLN A 60 18.86 -10.47 4.56
CA GLN A 60 19.01 -9.36 5.52
C GLN A 60 18.21 -8.09 5.21
N ASP A 61 17.48 -8.02 4.09
CA ASP A 61 16.56 -6.91 3.88
C ASP A 61 15.50 -6.87 4.99
N THR A 62 15.16 -5.65 5.43
CA THR A 62 13.97 -5.43 6.24
C THR A 62 12.77 -5.28 5.30
N ILE A 63 11.68 -5.95 5.62
CA ILE A 63 10.43 -5.92 4.86
C ILE A 63 9.24 -5.67 5.78
N ILE A 64 8.13 -5.23 5.19
CA ILE A 64 6.82 -5.24 5.81
C ILE A 64 5.95 -6.28 5.10
N VAL A 65 5.26 -7.11 5.87
CA VAL A 65 4.14 -7.92 5.38
C VAL A 65 2.87 -7.13 5.71
N TYR A 66 2.02 -6.88 4.72
CA TYR A 66 0.82 -6.07 4.85
C TYR A 66 -0.37 -6.74 4.17
N GLN A 67 -1.51 -6.76 4.84
CA GLN A 67 -2.77 -7.17 4.25
C GLN A 67 -3.66 -5.97 3.97
N SER A 68 -3.95 -5.71 2.70
CA SER A 68 -4.63 -4.49 2.26
C SER A 68 -6.15 -4.59 2.39
N GLN A 69 -6.71 -5.79 2.20
CA GLN A 69 -8.15 -6.05 2.13
C GLN A 69 -8.55 -7.26 3.01
N GLY A 70 -9.83 -7.62 3.00
CA GLY A 70 -10.41 -8.67 3.84
C GLY A 70 -11.36 -8.13 4.92
N ALA A 71 -11.86 -6.90 4.75
CA ALA A 71 -12.96 -6.41 5.58
C ALA A 71 -14.29 -7.06 5.19
N ILE A 72 -15.21 -7.07 6.15
CA ILE A 72 -16.53 -7.67 6.04
C ILE A 72 -17.55 -6.55 5.91
N THR A 73 -18.39 -6.63 4.87
CA THR A 73 -19.50 -5.70 4.64
C THR A 73 -20.85 -6.38 4.76
N ASN A 74 -21.90 -5.61 5.06
CA ASN A 74 -23.28 -6.06 4.89
C ASN A 74 -23.72 -5.97 3.41
N SER A 75 -24.98 -6.30 3.11
CA SER A 75 -25.56 -6.22 1.76
C SER A 75 -25.64 -4.79 1.19
N ASP A 76 -25.65 -3.78 2.05
CA ASP A 76 -25.72 -2.37 1.66
C ASP A 76 -24.33 -1.80 1.34
N GLY A 77 -23.27 -2.58 1.63
CA GLY A 77 -21.88 -2.19 1.46
C GLY A 77 -21.29 -1.50 2.69
N ASP A 78 -21.99 -1.46 3.83
CA ASP A 78 -21.44 -0.89 5.06
C ASP A 78 -20.41 -1.82 5.70
N LEU A 79 -19.34 -1.22 6.23
CA LEU A 79 -18.31 -1.91 6.99
C LEU A 79 -18.87 -2.41 8.33
N ILE A 80 -18.91 -3.74 8.51
CA ILE A 80 -19.37 -4.38 9.76
C ILE A 80 -18.24 -5.08 10.54
N GLY A 81 -17.09 -5.30 9.91
CA GLY A 81 -15.90 -5.83 10.56
C GLY A 81 -14.66 -5.63 9.71
N LEU A 82 -13.51 -5.46 10.35
CA LEU A 82 -12.25 -5.24 9.63
C LEU A 82 -11.59 -6.54 9.13
N GLY A 83 -12.06 -7.71 9.58
CA GLY A 83 -11.40 -8.99 9.30
C GLY A 83 -9.89 -8.88 9.54
N HIS A 84 -9.07 -9.24 8.56
CA HIS A 84 -7.61 -9.07 8.57
C HIS A 84 -7.12 -7.83 7.80
N ALA A 85 -8.03 -6.99 7.28
CA ALA A 85 -7.66 -5.80 6.55
C ALA A 85 -6.85 -4.83 7.43
N GLY A 86 -5.78 -4.31 6.84
CA GLY A 86 -4.87 -3.35 7.43
C GLY A 86 -3.82 -3.95 8.36
N GLU A 87 -3.83 -5.25 8.65
CA GLU A 87 -2.82 -5.88 9.51
C GLU A 87 -1.44 -5.82 8.87
N TRP A 88 -0.41 -5.56 9.69
CA TRP A 88 0.97 -5.47 9.23
C TRP A 88 1.99 -5.96 10.26
N SER A 89 3.15 -6.36 9.77
CA SER A 89 4.28 -6.79 10.60
C SER A 89 5.61 -6.55 9.88
N ILE A 90 6.68 -6.27 10.64
CA ILE A 90 8.03 -6.03 10.10
C ILE A 90 8.89 -7.26 10.35
N HIS A 91 9.65 -7.66 9.32
CA HIS A 91 10.51 -8.82 9.35
C HIS A 91 11.84 -8.55 8.66
N THR A 92 12.84 -9.35 9.00
CA THR A 92 14.08 -9.48 8.24
C THR A 92 14.04 -10.73 7.38
N VAL A 93 14.49 -10.61 6.14
CA VAL A 93 14.66 -11.75 5.22
C VAL A 93 15.82 -12.63 5.70
N ALA A 94 15.52 -13.85 6.13
CA ALA A 94 16.52 -14.82 6.58
C ALA A 94 17.05 -15.70 5.43
N MET A 95 16.22 -15.96 4.42
CA MET A 95 16.58 -16.76 3.24
C MET A 95 15.68 -16.36 2.07
N ILE A 96 16.23 -16.38 0.86
CA ILE A 96 15.48 -16.35 -0.39
C ILE A 96 15.83 -17.60 -1.20
N SER A 97 14.82 -18.28 -1.74
CA SER A 97 14.98 -19.34 -2.72
C SER A 97 13.86 -19.25 -3.74
N GLN A 98 14.19 -18.80 -4.96
CA GLN A 98 13.21 -18.53 -6.03
C GLN A 98 12.08 -17.61 -5.52
N HIS A 99 10.85 -18.13 -5.44
CA HIS A 99 9.62 -17.44 -5.03
C HIS A 99 9.30 -17.60 -3.54
N THR A 100 10.27 -18.06 -2.75
CA THR A 100 10.10 -18.38 -1.33
C THR A 100 11.01 -17.52 -0.49
N ILE A 101 10.45 -16.92 0.57
CA ILE A 101 11.18 -16.09 1.52
C ILE A 101 10.94 -16.65 2.93
N VAL A 102 12.03 -16.92 3.67
CA VAL A 102 11.95 -17.26 5.10
C VAL A 102 12.20 -15.99 5.91
N LEU A 103 11.33 -15.72 6.87
CA LEU A 103 11.32 -14.48 7.65
C LEU A 103 11.76 -14.69 9.10
N ARG A 104 12.29 -13.62 9.72
CA ARG A 104 12.56 -13.53 11.16
C ARG A 104 12.12 -12.17 11.71
N PRO A 105 11.43 -12.07 12.87
CA PRO A 105 10.84 -13.18 13.64
C PRO A 105 9.74 -13.90 12.84
N ASN A 106 9.11 -14.92 13.44
CA ASN A 106 8.08 -15.69 12.75
C ASN A 106 6.94 -14.80 12.24
N VAL A 107 6.55 -14.98 10.97
CA VAL A 107 5.42 -14.28 10.38
C VAL A 107 4.10 -14.75 11.02
N PRO A 108 3.21 -13.84 11.42
CA PRO A 108 1.88 -14.20 11.88
C PRO A 108 1.02 -14.70 10.71
N TYR A 109 -0.18 -15.19 11.04
CA TYR A 109 -1.16 -15.54 10.03
C TYR A 109 -1.69 -14.29 9.32
N TYR A 110 -1.84 -14.40 7.99
CA TYR A 110 -2.59 -13.49 7.15
C TYR A 110 -3.51 -14.28 6.23
N ASP A 111 -4.63 -13.68 5.84
CA ASP A 111 -5.55 -14.24 4.86
C ASP A 111 -5.15 -13.75 3.46
N THR A 112 -4.54 -14.64 2.66
CA THR A 112 -4.01 -14.29 1.33
C THR A 112 -5.07 -13.88 0.32
N GLU A 113 -6.35 -14.22 0.55
CA GLU A 113 -7.47 -13.73 -0.27
C GLU A 113 -7.71 -12.22 -0.04
N GLY A 114 -7.23 -11.67 1.08
CA GLY A 114 -7.34 -10.26 1.43
C GLY A 114 -6.20 -9.38 0.88
N SER A 115 -5.59 -9.71 -0.26
CA SER A 115 -4.53 -8.89 -0.89
C SER A 115 -3.33 -8.63 0.03
N VAL A 116 -2.61 -9.72 0.35
CA VAL A 116 -1.38 -9.68 1.16
C VAL A 116 -0.18 -9.38 0.25
N GLN A 117 0.70 -8.48 0.70
CA GLN A 117 1.91 -8.09 -0.02
C GLN A 117 3.11 -8.00 0.92
N VAL A 118 4.29 -8.28 0.37
CA VAL A 118 5.59 -7.99 0.98
C VAL A 118 6.16 -6.75 0.31
N CYS A 119 6.57 -5.75 1.09
CA CYS A 119 7.24 -4.56 0.60
C CYS A 119 8.60 -4.37 1.27
N ARG A 120 9.62 -4.01 0.49
CA ARG A 120 10.96 -3.70 1.02
C ARG A 120 10.92 -2.43 1.86
N VAL A 121 11.51 -2.45 3.05
CA VAL A 121 11.63 -1.26 3.89
C VAL A 121 12.93 -0.54 3.55
N LEU A 122 12.84 0.77 3.29
CA LEU A 122 14.02 1.63 3.20
C LEU A 122 14.53 1.88 4.62
N GLY A 123 15.73 1.41 4.95
CA GLY A 123 16.21 1.45 6.33
C GLY A 123 17.69 1.78 6.51
N GLY A 124 18.03 2.25 7.70
CA GLY A 124 19.39 2.66 8.09
C GLY A 124 19.36 3.71 9.21
N SER A 125 20.52 4.10 9.72
CA SER A 125 20.59 5.23 10.67
C SER A 125 20.16 6.54 10.00
N VAL A 126 20.55 6.73 8.73
CA VAL A 126 20.12 7.86 7.91
C VAL A 126 19.64 7.36 6.55
N VAL A 127 18.39 7.64 6.22
CA VAL A 127 17.82 7.45 4.88
C VAL A 127 17.79 8.80 4.17
N ARG A 128 18.40 8.89 2.99
CA ARG A 128 18.46 10.12 2.19
C ARG A 128 17.58 10.00 0.96
N ILE A 129 16.55 10.83 0.89
CA ILE A 129 15.67 10.94 -0.27
C ILE A 129 16.23 12.02 -1.20
N THR A 130 17.13 11.63 -2.10
CA THR A 130 17.84 12.56 -3.02
C THR A 130 17.15 12.69 -4.39
N SER A 131 16.18 11.83 -4.68
CA SER A 131 15.33 11.87 -5.86
C SER A 131 13.88 11.49 -5.49
N ASN A 132 12.91 11.79 -6.36
CA ASN A 132 11.51 11.52 -6.06
C ASN A 132 11.28 10.03 -5.80
N LEU A 133 10.78 9.71 -4.61
CA LEU A 133 10.35 8.35 -4.24
C LEU A 133 8.90 8.17 -4.67
N ASN A 134 8.69 7.50 -5.80
CA ASN A 134 7.35 7.23 -6.32
C ASN A 134 6.79 5.95 -5.69
N VAL A 135 5.59 6.07 -5.12
CA VAL A 135 4.86 4.92 -4.57
C VAL A 135 4.03 4.28 -5.68
N LEU A 136 4.14 2.96 -5.82
CA LEU A 136 3.29 2.19 -6.73
C LEU A 136 1.82 2.39 -6.35
N PRO A 137 0.92 2.72 -7.29
CA PRO A 137 -0.51 2.74 -6.99
C PRO A 137 -0.98 1.33 -6.60
N PHE A 138 -1.93 1.24 -5.67
CA PHE A 138 -2.55 -0.04 -5.35
C PHE A 138 -3.36 -0.54 -6.56
N ALA A 139 -2.89 -1.62 -7.16
CA ALA A 139 -3.51 -2.29 -8.29
C ALA A 139 -3.28 -3.80 -8.14
N ASP A 140 -4.31 -4.59 -8.45
CA ASP A 140 -4.25 -6.05 -8.39
C ASP A 140 -3.61 -6.53 -7.07
N GLY A 141 -4.13 -6.05 -5.93
CA GLY A 141 -3.71 -6.52 -4.60
C GLY A 141 -2.31 -6.07 -4.11
N VAL A 142 -1.56 -5.27 -4.88
CA VAL A 142 -0.21 -4.83 -4.54
C VAL A 142 -0.07 -3.31 -4.73
N GLY A 143 0.77 -2.66 -3.93
CA GLY A 143 1.05 -1.22 -4.01
C GLY A 143 0.40 -0.42 -2.89
N GLY A 144 0.47 0.91 -3.01
CA GLY A 144 -0.07 1.88 -2.07
C GLY A 144 0.75 2.09 -0.80
N ILE A 145 1.93 1.47 -0.70
CA ILE A 145 2.75 1.46 0.51
C ILE A 145 4.08 2.14 0.24
N CYS A 146 4.52 3.00 1.15
CA CYS A 146 5.91 3.40 1.30
C CYS A 146 6.32 3.08 2.73
N SER A 147 7.43 2.34 2.90
CA SER A 147 7.90 1.95 4.23
C SER A 147 9.35 2.39 4.44
N ILE A 148 9.54 3.22 5.47
CA ILE A 148 10.85 3.77 5.85
C ILE A 148 11.04 3.52 7.36
N VAL A 149 12.18 2.94 7.74
CA VAL A 149 12.57 2.71 9.13
C VAL A 149 13.97 3.27 9.33
N ALA A 150 14.06 4.47 9.91
CA ALA A 150 15.33 5.16 10.13
C ALA A 150 15.31 6.02 11.38
N ASP A 151 16.49 6.28 11.96
CA ASP A 151 16.63 7.28 13.03
C ASP A 151 16.44 8.70 12.48
N THR A 152 16.92 8.92 11.25
CA THR A 152 16.78 10.20 10.53
C THR A 152 16.42 9.97 9.06
N VAL A 153 15.44 10.73 8.58
CA VAL A 153 15.09 10.80 7.15
C VAL A 153 15.43 12.20 6.65
N GLU A 154 16.37 12.29 5.71
CA GLU A 154 16.76 13.53 5.05
C GLU A 154 15.98 13.66 3.72
N LEU A 155 15.05 14.60 3.66
CA LEU A 155 14.23 14.86 2.48
C LEU A 155 14.89 15.91 1.58
N GLY A 156 15.64 15.47 0.57
CA GLY A 156 16.14 16.30 -0.54
C GLY A 156 15.20 16.35 -1.74
N ALA A 157 14.18 15.49 -1.78
CA ALA A 157 13.14 15.38 -2.80
C ALA A 157 11.81 14.93 -2.18
N ILE A 158 10.75 14.81 -3.00
CA ILE A 158 9.41 14.44 -2.52
C ILE A 158 9.24 12.91 -2.42
N ILE A 159 8.36 12.49 -1.50
CA ILE A 159 7.75 11.17 -1.51
C ILE A 159 6.36 11.34 -2.15
N ASP A 160 6.17 10.81 -3.36
CA ASP A 160 4.88 10.91 -4.07
C ASP A 160 4.00 9.67 -3.77
N ALA A 161 3.13 9.82 -2.78
CA ALA A 161 2.07 8.87 -2.44
C ALA A 161 0.67 9.37 -2.83
N ALA A 162 0.56 10.49 -3.56
CA ALA A 162 -0.71 11.09 -3.90
C ALA A 162 -1.53 10.18 -4.83
N GLY A 163 -2.76 9.85 -4.43
CA GLY A 163 -3.65 8.98 -5.22
C GLY A 163 -3.15 7.55 -5.42
N ARG A 164 -2.19 7.09 -4.60
CA ARG A 164 -1.61 5.73 -4.71
C ARG A 164 -2.33 4.68 -3.86
N GLY A 165 -3.33 5.08 -3.07
CA GLY A 165 -4.21 4.18 -2.32
C GLY A 165 -5.21 3.44 -3.22
N PHE A 166 -6.36 3.07 -2.67
CA PHE A 166 -7.38 2.38 -3.46
C PHE A 166 -7.87 3.24 -4.62
N ARG A 167 -8.01 2.63 -5.80
CA ARG A 167 -8.49 3.32 -7.00
C ARG A 167 -9.93 3.78 -6.84
N GLY A 168 -10.24 4.90 -7.49
CA GLY A 168 -11.59 5.40 -7.61
C GLY A 168 -12.54 4.49 -8.41
N GLY A 169 -13.81 4.83 -8.33
CA GLY A 169 -14.88 4.18 -9.07
C GLY A 169 -14.84 4.49 -10.56
N TRP A 170 -15.50 3.67 -11.37
CA TRP A 170 -15.64 3.93 -12.80
C TRP A 170 -16.82 4.85 -13.08
N GLY A 171 -16.75 5.63 -14.16
CA GLY A 171 -17.92 6.32 -14.69
C GLY A 171 -19.02 5.31 -15.06
N SER A 172 -20.27 5.75 -15.02
CA SER A 172 -21.38 4.90 -15.51
C SER A 172 -21.24 4.64 -17.00
N LEU A 173 -21.61 3.45 -17.45
CA LEU A 173 -21.65 3.10 -18.87
C LEU A 173 -22.73 3.86 -19.64
N ASN A 174 -23.75 4.35 -18.93
CA ASN A 174 -24.86 5.08 -19.50
C ASN A 174 -25.13 6.36 -18.68
N SER A 175 -25.76 7.36 -19.30
CA SER A 175 -26.04 8.65 -18.65
C SER A 175 -27.50 9.06 -18.87
N TYR A 176 -28.40 8.35 -18.20
CA TYR A 176 -29.83 8.64 -18.20
C TYR A 176 -30.25 9.37 -16.92
N ASP A 177 -31.26 10.22 -17.05
CA ASP A 177 -32.02 10.69 -15.90
C ASP A 177 -32.84 9.52 -15.35
N THR A 178 -32.87 9.36 -14.02
CA THR A 178 -33.58 8.23 -13.39
C THR A 178 -34.09 8.62 -12.01
N CYS A 179 -34.99 7.83 -11.45
CA CYS A 179 -35.39 7.90 -10.04
C CYS A 179 -34.91 6.67 -9.25
N VAL A 180 -34.13 5.79 -9.88
CA VAL A 180 -33.64 4.54 -9.28
C VAL A 180 -32.63 4.83 -8.17
N GLN A 181 -32.90 4.29 -6.99
CA GLN A 181 -32.11 4.51 -5.77
C GLN A 181 -31.28 3.30 -5.34
N GLU A 182 -31.08 2.34 -6.25
CA GLU A 182 -30.33 1.12 -5.97
C GLU A 182 -28.95 1.44 -5.40
N THR A 183 -28.64 0.80 -4.27
CA THR A 183 -27.37 0.96 -3.58
C THR A 183 -26.31 0.05 -4.15
N SER A 184 -26.70 -1.02 -4.84
CA SER A 184 -25.78 -2.04 -5.35
C SER A 184 -26.29 -2.66 -6.64
N ASN A 185 -25.40 -2.74 -7.63
CA ASN A 185 -25.63 -3.32 -8.94
C ASN A 185 -24.32 -3.83 -9.53
N THR A 186 -24.42 -4.59 -10.62
CA THR A 186 -23.29 -4.78 -11.51
C THR A 186 -23.07 -3.53 -12.36
N TRP A 187 -21.81 -3.15 -12.59
CA TRP A 187 -21.41 -2.02 -13.43
C TRP A 187 -21.90 -2.17 -14.87
N LEU A 188 -21.97 -3.41 -15.37
CA LEU A 188 -22.49 -3.71 -16.71
C LEU A 188 -23.99 -3.39 -16.88
N SER A 189 -24.75 -3.19 -15.80
CA SER A 189 -26.14 -2.75 -15.88
C SER A 189 -26.27 -1.33 -16.47
N GLY A 190 -25.23 -0.50 -16.31
CA GLY A 190 -25.28 0.92 -16.63
C GLY A 190 -26.23 1.74 -15.74
N ILE A 191 -26.79 1.14 -14.68
CA ILE A 191 -27.68 1.80 -13.71
C ILE A 191 -26.82 2.38 -12.57
N GLY A 192 -25.91 3.27 -12.95
CA GLY A 192 -25.02 3.99 -12.04
C GLY A 192 -23.53 3.83 -12.31
N GLY A 193 -22.72 4.67 -11.67
CA GLY A 193 -21.27 4.61 -11.68
C GLY A 193 -20.76 3.42 -10.89
N GLY A 194 -19.53 3.01 -11.20
CA GLY A 194 -18.79 2.05 -10.41
C GLY A 194 -18.44 2.61 -9.03
N LYS A 195 -18.42 1.73 -8.03
CA LYS A 195 -17.97 2.04 -6.68
C LYS A 195 -16.44 2.11 -6.63
N GLY A 196 -15.90 2.95 -5.76
CA GLY A 196 -14.49 2.97 -5.42
C GLY A 196 -14.04 1.68 -4.74
N VAL A 197 -12.74 1.38 -4.84
CA VAL A 197 -12.15 0.24 -4.14
C VAL A 197 -12.01 0.56 -2.65
N GLY A 198 -12.17 -0.47 -1.84
CA GLY A 198 -12.13 -0.39 -0.39
C GLY A 198 -11.43 -1.60 0.25
N LEU A 199 -11.64 -1.76 1.55
CA LEU A 199 -11.04 -2.80 2.38
C LEU A 199 -11.66 -4.18 2.17
N SER A 200 -12.90 -4.27 1.69
CA SER A 200 -13.47 -5.53 1.21
C SER A 200 -12.95 -5.84 -0.18
N THR A 201 -12.87 -7.12 -0.50
CA THR A 201 -12.56 -7.58 -1.85
C THR A 201 -13.71 -7.22 -2.80
N GLU A 202 -13.38 -6.99 -4.07
CA GLU A 202 -14.39 -6.60 -5.05
C GLU A 202 -15.29 -7.78 -5.42
N ASP A 203 -16.59 -7.52 -5.51
CA ASP A 203 -17.58 -8.43 -6.08
C ASP A 203 -18.25 -7.75 -7.28
N GLU A 204 -18.11 -8.35 -8.48
CA GLU A 204 -18.62 -7.83 -9.74
C GLU A 204 -20.16 -7.68 -9.77
N ARG A 205 -20.86 -8.38 -8.87
CA ARG A 205 -22.32 -8.28 -8.72
C ARG A 205 -22.74 -6.99 -8.01
N PHE A 206 -21.81 -6.35 -7.30
CA PHE A 206 -22.05 -5.25 -6.37
C PHE A 206 -21.06 -4.09 -6.57
N ASN A 207 -20.49 -3.94 -7.77
CA ASN A 207 -19.44 -2.97 -8.06
C ASN A 207 -19.96 -1.64 -8.62
N ALA A 208 -21.27 -1.42 -8.68
CA ALA A 208 -21.88 -0.15 -9.08
C ALA A 208 -23.08 0.22 -8.20
N GLY A 209 -23.57 1.44 -8.39
CA GLY A 209 -24.72 1.98 -7.67
C GLY A 209 -24.34 3.04 -6.63
N ARG A 210 -25.34 3.57 -5.93
CA ARG A 210 -25.16 4.67 -4.98
C ARG A 210 -24.52 4.29 -3.66
N GLY A 211 -24.65 3.04 -3.22
CA GLY A 211 -24.06 2.59 -1.97
C GLY A 211 -22.54 2.76 -2.00
N ASN A 212 -21.94 3.05 -0.87
CA ASN A 212 -20.51 2.87 -0.68
C ASN A 212 -20.16 1.36 -0.72
N ARG A 213 -18.86 1.07 -0.70
CA ARG A 213 -18.28 -0.25 -0.40
C ARG A 213 -17.28 -0.01 0.69
N ASP A 214 -17.64 -0.28 1.94
CA ASP A 214 -16.89 0.09 3.13
C ASP A 214 -16.41 1.55 3.06
N ILE A 215 -15.11 1.79 2.98
CA ILE A 215 -14.43 3.07 2.81
C ILE A 215 -14.35 3.52 1.35
N GLY A 216 -14.64 2.68 0.36
CA GLY A 216 -14.82 3.08 -1.04
C GLY A 216 -16.16 3.79 -1.25
N GLY A 217 -16.16 4.91 -1.98
CA GLY A 217 -17.38 5.67 -2.29
C GLY A 217 -18.27 5.02 -3.35
N GLY A 218 -19.55 5.39 -3.38
CA GLY A 218 -20.50 4.93 -4.40
C GLY A 218 -20.43 5.75 -5.70
N GLY A 219 -20.91 5.21 -6.83
CA GLY A 219 -20.73 5.86 -8.14
C GLY A 219 -21.79 6.88 -8.56
N GLY A 220 -22.97 6.90 -7.91
CA GLY A 220 -24.12 7.72 -8.31
C GLY A 220 -24.97 7.07 -9.41
N ASN A 221 -26.30 7.22 -9.39
CA ASN A 221 -27.21 6.43 -10.26
C ASN A 221 -27.70 7.14 -11.52
N ALA A 222 -27.49 8.45 -11.66
CA ALA A 222 -28.12 9.24 -12.71
C ALA A 222 -27.11 10.12 -13.46
N ARG A 223 -27.56 10.66 -14.59
CA ARG A 223 -26.83 11.69 -15.33
C ARG A 223 -26.41 12.83 -14.39
N ASN A 224 -25.12 13.14 -14.39
CA ASN A 224 -24.53 14.20 -13.58
C ASN A 224 -24.76 14.06 -12.05
N ALA A 225 -25.26 12.91 -11.58
CA ALA A 225 -25.15 12.56 -10.18
C ALA A 225 -23.68 12.17 -9.92
N GLY A 226 -23.03 12.88 -8.99
CA GLY A 226 -21.61 12.63 -8.70
C GLY A 226 -21.39 11.32 -7.96
N GLY A 227 -20.18 10.77 -8.06
CA GLY A 227 -19.68 9.73 -7.15
C GLY A 227 -19.46 10.30 -5.75
N GLY A 228 -19.56 9.43 -4.74
CA GLY A 228 -19.16 9.74 -3.37
C GLY A 228 -17.66 9.58 -3.22
N GLY A 229 -17.03 10.43 -2.42
CA GLY A 229 -15.61 10.32 -2.11
C GLY A 229 -15.30 9.07 -1.27
N GLY A 230 -14.06 8.61 -1.34
CA GLY A 230 -13.54 7.59 -0.43
C GLY A 230 -13.41 8.12 1.01
N GLY A 231 -13.61 7.22 1.97
CA GLY A 231 -13.32 7.43 3.38
C GLY A 231 -11.87 7.08 3.72
N SER A 232 -11.50 7.36 4.97
CA SER A 232 -10.16 7.13 5.50
C SER A 232 -10.23 6.71 6.97
N VAL A 233 -9.06 6.55 7.59
CA VAL A 233 -8.97 6.58 9.04
C VAL A 233 -9.53 7.91 9.55
N ALA A 234 -10.45 7.84 10.51
CA ALA A 234 -11.09 8.98 11.16
C ALA A 234 -11.89 9.97 10.28
N GLY A 235 -12.12 9.68 8.99
CA GLY A 235 -12.85 10.56 8.07
C GLY A 235 -13.80 9.82 7.14
N ARG A 236 -15.04 10.28 7.03
CA ARG A 236 -15.99 9.79 6.02
C ARG A 236 -15.75 10.53 4.71
N GLY A 237 -15.98 9.84 3.59
CA GLY A 237 -16.02 10.46 2.28
C GLY A 237 -17.23 11.39 2.13
N GLY A 238 -17.12 12.36 1.22
CA GLY A 238 -18.23 13.25 0.86
C GLY A 238 -19.27 12.52 0.01
N ASN A 239 -20.55 12.89 0.13
CA ASN A 239 -21.57 12.38 -0.79
C ASN A 239 -21.44 13.06 -2.15
N GLY A 240 -21.79 12.32 -3.19
CA GLY A 240 -21.85 12.82 -4.56
C GLY A 240 -22.98 13.81 -4.78
N GLY A 241 -22.80 14.65 -5.81
CA GLY A 241 -23.76 15.66 -6.22
C GLY A 241 -25.10 15.06 -6.67
N PHE A 242 -26.14 15.87 -6.60
CA PHE A 242 -27.48 15.49 -7.05
C PHE A 242 -27.54 15.44 -8.57
N GLN A 243 -28.48 14.66 -9.09
CA GLN A 243 -28.74 14.64 -10.52
C GLN A 243 -29.13 16.04 -11.02
N THR A 244 -28.62 16.43 -12.19
CA THR A 244 -29.20 17.54 -12.95
C THR A 244 -30.44 16.99 -13.67
N SER A 245 -31.63 17.39 -13.28
CA SER A 245 -32.85 16.88 -13.95
C SER A 245 -33.74 18.04 -14.40
N GLU A 246 -34.57 17.77 -15.42
CA GLU A 246 -35.77 18.55 -15.74
C GLU A 246 -36.89 18.41 -14.68
N PHE A 247 -36.75 17.49 -13.71
CA PHE A 247 -37.79 17.01 -12.80
C PHE A 247 -37.54 17.31 -11.30
N GLY A 248 -36.57 18.18 -10.99
CA GLY A 248 -36.15 18.50 -9.62
C GLY A 248 -34.93 17.69 -9.12
N SER A 249 -34.15 18.28 -8.21
CA SER A 249 -32.93 17.69 -7.69
C SER A 249 -33.23 16.47 -6.79
N LEU A 250 -33.11 15.26 -7.35
CA LEU A 250 -33.13 14.02 -6.58
C LEU A 250 -31.72 13.73 -6.04
N PRO A 251 -31.60 13.27 -4.77
CA PRO A 251 -30.31 13.04 -4.14
C PRO A 251 -29.67 11.73 -4.61
N LEU A 252 -29.49 11.54 -5.93
CA LEU A 252 -29.02 10.29 -6.54
C LEU A 252 -27.49 10.15 -6.62
N GLY A 253 -26.76 11.01 -5.92
CA GLY A 253 -25.31 10.92 -5.79
C GLY A 253 -24.88 9.68 -5.00
N GLY A 254 -23.63 9.29 -5.21
CA GLY A 254 -22.98 8.22 -4.46
C GLY A 254 -22.84 8.55 -2.98
N HIS A 255 -22.98 7.55 -2.13
CA HIS A 255 -22.68 7.65 -0.71
C HIS A 255 -21.17 7.68 -0.52
N GLY A 256 -20.69 8.60 0.31
CA GLY A 256 -19.30 8.64 0.68
C GLY A 256 -18.90 7.39 1.47
N GLY A 257 -17.66 6.94 1.27
CA GLY A 257 -17.08 5.83 2.02
C GLY A 257 -17.12 6.06 3.53
N THR A 258 -17.26 4.99 4.31
CA THR A 258 -17.27 5.08 5.76
C THR A 258 -15.88 5.45 6.32
N SER A 259 -15.86 5.96 7.55
CA SER A 259 -14.62 6.13 8.30
C SER A 259 -14.26 4.86 9.03
N VAL A 260 -12.97 4.52 9.10
CA VAL A 260 -12.49 3.48 10.01
C VAL A 260 -12.11 4.12 11.34
N LEU A 261 -12.73 3.66 12.42
CA LEU A 261 -12.33 3.96 13.80
C LEU A 261 -11.76 2.69 14.43
N PHE A 262 -10.49 2.74 14.83
CA PHE A 262 -9.81 1.61 15.46
C PHE A 262 -8.79 2.12 16.48
N HIS A 263 -8.46 1.28 17.46
CA HIS A 263 -7.55 1.61 18.57
C HIS A 263 -6.30 0.72 18.60
N SER A 264 -5.99 0.03 17.49
CA SER A 264 -4.84 -0.88 17.41
C SER A 264 -3.64 -0.20 16.77
N THR A 265 -2.46 -0.36 17.35
CA THR A 265 -1.19 0.07 16.73
C THR A 265 -0.74 -0.86 15.59
N HIS A 266 -1.40 -2.00 15.40
CA HIS A 266 -1.01 -3.05 14.44
C HIS A 266 -1.83 -3.01 13.14
N ARG A 267 -2.54 -1.90 12.88
CA ARG A 267 -3.25 -1.71 11.61
C ARG A 267 -2.97 -0.37 10.97
N VAL A 268 -2.86 -0.38 9.65
CA VAL A 268 -2.81 0.83 8.80
C VAL A 268 -3.67 0.58 7.57
N PHE A 269 -4.29 1.63 7.03
CA PHE A 269 -5.22 1.48 5.92
C PHE A 269 -4.85 2.40 4.79
N LEU A 270 -4.96 1.90 3.56
CA LEU A 270 -4.98 2.74 2.38
C LEU A 270 -6.23 3.63 2.40
N GLY A 271 -6.14 4.83 1.82
CA GLY A 271 -7.32 5.68 1.60
C GLY A 271 -8.28 5.00 0.62
N GLY A 272 -9.59 5.12 0.88
CA GLY A 272 -10.63 4.58 0.02
C GLY A 272 -10.71 5.27 -1.33
N GLY A 273 -11.12 4.53 -2.36
CA GLY A 273 -11.40 5.08 -3.67
C GLY A 273 -12.69 5.91 -3.68
N GLY A 274 -12.68 7.05 -4.36
CA GLY A 274 -13.87 7.90 -4.60
C GLY A 274 -14.33 7.91 -6.05
#